data_AF-A0A349ERN1-F1
#
_entry.id   AF-A0A349ERN1-F1
#
_cell.length_a   1.000
_cell.length_b   1.000
_cell.length_c   1.000
_cell.angle_alpha   90.00
_cell.angle_beta   90.00
_cell.angle_gamma   90.00
#
_symmetry.space_group_name_H-M   'P 1'
#
loop_
_entity.id
_entity.type
_entity.pdbx_description
1 polymer ?
#
loop_
_entity_poly.entity_id
_entity_poly.type
_entity_poly.pdbx_seq_one_letter_code
_entity_poly.pdbx_strand_id
1 'polypeptide(L)'
;MIDLLKISAAFGLIVLLLRLRLNLGATMASAAVLLGALYGIGPLSQGKIFLAAAMDPVTVSLIAALALIMVLENIIRKTGLLARMTDSLVQVSGDRRIAMAVLPGVIGLLPSAGGAAFSAPLVQSAS
;
A
#
# COMPACT_ATOMS: atom_id res chain seq x y z
N MET A 1 -11.86 -27.34 -15.12
CA MET A 1 -12.43 -26.31 -16.04
C MET A 1 -13.38 -25.36 -15.30
N ILE A 2 -14.31 -25.88 -14.48
CA ILE A 2 -15.22 -25.05 -13.68
C ILE A 2 -14.51 -24.13 -12.67
N ASP A 3 -13.41 -24.57 -12.04
CA ASP A 3 -12.63 -23.71 -11.14
C ASP A 3 -12.05 -22.49 -11.85
N LEU A 4 -11.56 -22.69 -13.09
CA LEU A 4 -11.02 -21.60 -13.91
C LEU A 4 -12.11 -20.57 -14.22
N LEU A 5 -13.35 -21.02 -14.46
CA LEU A 5 -14.49 -20.14 -14.70
C LEU A 5 -14.86 -19.33 -13.43
N LYS A 6 -14.89 -19.98 -12.26
CA LYS A 6 -15.17 -19.32 -10.97
C LYS A 6 -14.12 -18.26 -10.63
N ILE A 7 -12.84 -18.60 -10.79
CA ILE A 7 -11.73 -17.68 -10.56
C ILE A 7 -11.76 -16.53 -11.57
N SER A 8 -12.02 -16.83 -12.85
CA SER A 8 -12.16 -15.79 -13.89
C SER A 8 -13.33 -14.85 -13.62
N ALA A 9 -14.44 -15.35 -13.07
CA ALA A 9 -15.57 -14.52 -12.67
C ALA A 9 -15.21 -13.57 -11.52
N ALA A 10 -14.51 -14.07 -10.49
CA ALA A 10 -14.04 -13.24 -9.38
C ALA A 10 -13.01 -12.19 -9.85
N PHE A 11 -12.10 -12.56 -10.74
CA PHE A 11 -11.13 -11.63 -11.32
C PHE A 11 -11.82 -10.56 -12.18
N GLY A 12 -12.78 -10.97 -13.01
CA GLY A 12 -13.61 -10.04 -13.79
C GLY A 12 -14.38 -9.06 -12.91
N LEU A 13 -14.92 -9.53 -11.78
CA LEU A 13 -15.56 -8.69 -10.79
C LEU A 13 -14.59 -7.66 -10.21
N ILE A 14 -13.38 -8.07 -9.82
CA ILE A 14 -12.33 -7.15 -9.31
C ILE A 14 -12.03 -6.05 -10.33
N VAL A 15 -11.78 -6.42 -11.59
CA VAL A 15 -11.48 -5.46 -12.67
C VAL A 15 -12.65 -4.50 -12.90
N LEU A 16 -13.89 -5.01 -12.88
CA LEU A 16 -15.09 -4.19 -13.05
C LEU A 16 -15.24 -3.16 -11.92
N LEU A 17 -15.12 -3.59 -10.66
CA LEU A 17 -15.23 -2.68 -9.51
C LEU A 17 -14.09 -1.66 -9.44
N LEU A 18 -12.87 -2.05 -9.81
CA LEU A 18 -11.75 -1.11 -9.91
C LEU A 18 -12.01 -0.07 -11.02
N ARG A 19 -12.61 -0.48 -12.15
CA ARG A 19 -13.00 0.45 -13.22
C ARG A 19 -14.10 1.42 -12.77
N LEU A 20 -14.97 0.98 -11.86
CA LEU A 20 -15.98 1.81 -11.18
C LEU A 20 -15.38 2.72 -10.08
N ARG A 21 -14.06 2.73 -9.90
CA ARG A 21 -13.33 3.50 -8.87
C ARG A 21 -13.81 3.24 -7.44
N LEU A 22 -14.27 2.01 -7.17
CA LEU A 22 -14.61 1.61 -5.82
C LEU A 22 -13.34 1.37 -5.00
N ASN A 23 -13.44 1.64 -3.69
CA ASN A 23 -12.33 1.46 -2.75
C ASN A 23 -11.78 0.02 -2.83
N LEU A 24 -10.45 -0.11 -2.87
CA LEU A 24 -9.76 -1.41 -2.93
C LEU A 24 -10.29 -2.41 -1.90
N GLY A 25 -10.52 -1.96 -0.66
CA GLY A 25 -11.08 -2.81 0.40
C GLY A 25 -12.48 -3.35 0.08
N ALA A 26 -13.38 -2.52 -0.45
CA ALA A 26 -14.72 -2.95 -0.85
C ALA A 26 -14.68 -3.91 -2.04
N THR A 27 -13.77 -3.65 -2.98
CA THR A 27 -13.56 -4.51 -4.15
C THR A 27 -13.03 -5.90 -3.76
N MET A 28 -12.04 -5.95 -2.86
CA MET A 28 -11.52 -7.23 -2.36
C MET A 28 -12.56 -7.98 -1.54
N ALA A 29 -13.31 -7.28 -0.67
CA ALA A 29 -14.35 -7.91 0.16
C ALA A 29 -15.49 -8.51 -0.68
N SER A 30 -15.99 -7.77 -1.67
CA SER A 30 -17.04 -8.27 -2.57
C SER A 30 -16.57 -9.47 -3.41
N ALA A 31 -15.32 -9.45 -3.90
CA ALA A 31 -14.74 -10.59 -4.60
C ALA A 31 -14.60 -11.83 -3.70
N ALA A 32 -14.21 -11.65 -2.43
CA ALA A 32 -14.13 -12.75 -1.45
C ALA A 32 -15.51 -13.34 -1.12
N VAL A 33 -16.54 -12.49 -1.00
CA VAL A 33 -17.92 -12.92 -0.80
C VAL A 33 -18.41 -13.71 -2.02
N LEU A 34 -18.18 -13.21 -3.24
CA LEU A 34 -18.54 -13.89 -4.48
C LEU A 34 -17.84 -15.26 -4.59
N LEU A 35 -16.54 -15.33 -4.28
CA LEU A 35 -15.79 -16.58 -4.30
C LEU A 35 -16.35 -17.61 -3.32
N GLY A 36 -16.58 -17.23 -2.07
CA GLY A 36 -17.15 -18.19 -1.12
C GLY A 36 -18.57 -18.62 -1.51
N ALA A 37 -19.37 -17.74 -2.12
CA ALA A 37 -20.67 -18.12 -2.69
C ALA A 37 -20.52 -19.12 -3.86
N LEU A 38 -19.59 -18.88 -4.80
CA LEU A 38 -19.29 -19.77 -5.94
C LEU A 38 -18.74 -21.15 -5.50
N TYR A 39 -18.04 -21.20 -4.37
CA TYR A 39 -17.49 -22.44 -3.80
C TYR A 39 -18.41 -23.10 -2.76
N GLY A 40 -19.60 -22.54 -2.51
CA GLY A 40 -20.58 -23.13 -1.58
C GLY A 40 -20.18 -23.01 -0.10
N ILE A 41 -19.29 -22.07 0.24
CA ILE A 41 -18.91 -21.78 1.61
C ILE A 41 -20.09 -21.03 2.25
N GLY A 42 -20.71 -21.63 3.27
CA GLY A 42 -21.82 -21.01 3.98
C GLY A 42 -21.46 -19.63 4.57
N PRO A 43 -22.45 -18.73 4.76
CA PRO A 43 -22.19 -17.37 5.25
C PRO A 43 -21.52 -17.35 6.64
N LEU A 44 -21.87 -18.34 7.49
CA LEU A 44 -21.27 -18.47 8.81
C LEU A 44 -19.78 -18.86 8.75
N SER A 45 -19.41 -19.74 7.81
CA SER A 45 -18.00 -20.14 7.63
C SER A 45 -17.20 -19.06 6.92
N GLN A 46 -17.79 -18.32 5.98
CA GLN A 46 -17.15 -17.11 5.42
C GLN A 46 -16.83 -16.09 6.51
N GLY A 47 -17.75 -15.83 7.44
CA GLY A 47 -17.52 -14.95 8.58
C GLY A 47 -16.38 -15.43 9.49
N LYS A 48 -16.32 -16.73 9.77
CA LYS A 48 -15.20 -17.32 10.54
C LYS A 48 -13.86 -17.21 9.82
N ILE A 49 -13.82 -17.45 8.51
CA ILE A 49 -12.62 -17.30 7.69
C ILE A 49 -12.16 -15.85 7.69
N PHE A 50 -13.09 -14.90 7.55
CA PHE A 50 -12.77 -13.48 7.61
C PHE A 50 -12.17 -13.09 8.96
N LEU A 51 -12.77 -13.54 10.07
CA LEU A 51 -12.26 -13.24 11.41
C LEU A 51 -10.89 -13.90 11.67
N ALA A 52 -10.71 -15.14 11.20
CA ALA A 52 -9.42 -15.83 11.27
C ALA A 52 -8.35 -15.10 10.46
N ALA A 53 -8.67 -14.65 9.24
CA ALA A 53 -7.74 -13.88 8.42
C ALA A 53 -7.41 -12.50 9.02
N ALA A 54 -8.38 -11.87 9.70
CA ALA A 54 -8.18 -10.59 10.37
C ALA A 54 -7.31 -10.70 11.63
N MET A 55 -7.43 -11.80 12.38
CA MET A 55 -6.61 -12.09 13.56
C MET A 55 -5.32 -12.86 13.23
N ASP A 56 -5.06 -13.13 11.95
CA ASP A 56 -3.85 -13.82 11.54
C ASP A 56 -2.60 -12.99 11.94
N PRO A 57 -1.59 -13.60 12.59
CA PRO A 57 -0.41 -12.88 13.05
C PRO A 57 0.32 -12.10 11.94
N VAL A 58 0.30 -12.61 10.70
CA VAL A 58 0.91 -11.93 9.56
C VAL A 58 0.10 -10.70 9.18
N THR A 59 -1.23 -10.82 9.11
CA THR A 59 -2.13 -9.68 8.85
C THR A 59 -1.95 -8.60 9.89
N VAL A 60 -1.98 -8.96 11.18
CA VAL A 60 -1.83 -8.01 12.28
C VAL A 60 -0.45 -7.35 12.26
N SER A 61 0.61 -8.13 12.03
CA SER A 61 1.98 -7.62 11.96
C SER A 61 2.19 -6.67 10.79
N LEU A 62 1.60 -6.96 9.62
CA LEU A 62 1.64 -6.07 8.46
C LEU A 62 0.89 -4.76 8.71
N ILE A 63 -0.32 -4.83 9.27
CA ILE A 63 -1.11 -3.64 9.60
C ILE A 63 -0.35 -2.79 10.63
N ALA A 64 0.18 -3.40 11.69
CA ALA A 64 0.94 -2.71 12.72
C ALA A 64 2.22 -2.07 12.15
N ALA A 65 2.98 -2.80 11.33
CA ALA A 65 4.18 -2.28 10.69
C ALA A 65 3.85 -1.09 9.77
N LEU A 66 2.84 -1.21 8.91
CA LEU A 66 2.41 -0.11 8.03
C LEU A 66 1.93 1.09 8.84
N ALA A 67 1.16 0.89 9.92
CA ALA A 67 0.71 1.97 10.79
C ALA A 67 1.88 2.69 11.46
N LEU A 68 2.87 1.95 11.98
CA LEU A 68 4.07 2.53 12.58
C LEU A 68 4.91 3.30 11.54
N ILE A 69 5.03 2.77 10.33
CA ILE A 69 5.72 3.47 9.23
C ILE A 69 4.97 4.76 8.87
N MET A 70 3.63 4.76 8.83
CA MET A 70 2.83 5.98 8.60
C MET A 70 2.99 7.00 9.73
N VAL A 71 3.08 6.56 10.99
CA VAL A 71 3.35 7.43 12.13
C VAL A 71 4.74 8.05 12.03
N LEU A 72 5.76 7.23 11.78
CA LEU A 72 7.13 7.68 11.54
C LEU A 72 7.16 8.69 10.39
N GLU A 73 6.43 8.39 9.32
CA GLU A 73 6.32 9.27 8.17
C GLU A 73 5.79 10.66 8.53
N ASN A 74 4.70 10.70 9.29
CA ASN A 74 4.10 11.95 9.72
C ASN A 74 5.06 12.76 10.61
N ILE A 75 5.84 12.10 11.45
CA ILE A 75 6.87 12.75 12.28
C ILE A 75 7.97 13.36 11.40
N ILE A 76 8.52 12.60 10.44
CA ILE A 76 9.58 13.08 9.55
C ILE A 76 9.09 14.28 8.70
N ARG A 77 7.83 14.26 8.24
CA ARG A 77 7.22 15.41 7.54
C ARG A 77 7.07 16.64 8.43
N LYS A 78 6.51 16.49 9.63
CA LYS A 78 6.22 17.63 10.53
C LYS A 78 7.47 18.27 11.13
N THR A 79 8.55 17.50 11.30
CA THR A 79 9.82 18.00 11.85
C THR A 79 10.68 18.73 10.83
N GLY A 80 10.30 18.72 9.54
CA GLY A 80 11.14 19.26 8.47
C GLY A 80 12.43 18.47 8.25
N LEU A 81 12.53 17.25 8.82
CA LEU A 81 13.73 16.43 8.75
C LEU A 81 14.06 16.06 7.30
N LEU A 82 13.05 15.79 6.47
CA LEU A 82 13.24 15.54 5.04
C LEU A 82 14.00 16.66 4.35
N ALA A 83 13.57 17.92 4.55
CA ALA A 83 14.18 19.09 3.93
C ALA A 83 15.64 19.26 4.37
N ARG A 84 15.90 19.12 5.68
CA ARG A 84 17.27 19.18 6.23
C ARG A 84 18.18 18.09 5.67
N MET A 85 17.66 16.87 5.48
CA MET A 85 18.41 15.78 4.85
C MET A 85 18.69 16.06 3.37
N THR A 86 17.75 16.70 2.66
CA THR A 86 17.95 17.11 1.27
C THR A 86 19.04 18.16 1.16
N ASP A 87 18.97 19.23 1.96
CA ASP A 87 19.95 20.32 1.94
C ASP A 87 21.36 19.86 2.31
N SER A 88 21.47 19.01 3.35
CA SER A 88 22.76 18.45 3.77
C SER A 88 23.39 17.59 2.66
N LEU A 89 22.57 16.80 1.96
CA LEU A 89 23.07 15.97 0.86
C LEU A 89 23.43 16.81 -0.36
N VAL A 90 22.71 17.89 -0.68
CA VAL A 90 23.12 18.82 -1.74
C VAL A 90 24.48 19.45 -1.41
N GLN A 91 24.69 19.88 -0.16
CA GLN A 91 25.96 20.47 0.28
C GLN A 91 27.14 19.48 0.18
N VAL A 92 26.93 18.21 0.53
CA VAL A 92 27.98 17.18 0.44
C VAL A 92 28.24 16.75 -1.00
N SER A 93 27.20 16.64 -1.83
CA SER A 93 27.31 16.13 -3.20
C SER A 93 27.94 17.14 -4.15
N GLY A 94 27.86 18.44 -3.86
CA GLY A 94 28.28 19.52 -4.76
C GLY A 94 27.40 19.69 -6.01
N ASP A 95 26.63 18.67 -6.40
CA ASP A 95 25.68 18.69 -7.50
C ASP A 95 24.26 18.32 -7.02
N ARG A 96 23.33 19.27 -7.19
CA ARG A 96 21.91 19.15 -6.82
C ARG A 96 21.22 17.98 -7.54
N ARG A 97 21.69 17.58 -8.73
CA ARG A 97 21.12 16.48 -9.51
C ARG A 97 21.30 15.12 -8.84
N ILE A 98 22.42 14.92 -8.15
CA ILE A 98 22.72 13.67 -7.45
C ILE A 98 21.80 13.52 -6.24
N ALA A 99 21.65 14.59 -5.46
CA ALA A 99 20.73 14.61 -4.31
C ALA A 99 19.27 14.35 -4.73
N MET A 100 18.84 14.90 -5.87
CA MET A 100 17.51 14.68 -6.45
C MET A 100 17.25 13.24 -6.93
N ALA A 101 18.28 12.44 -7.19
CA ALA A 101 18.13 11.04 -7.60
C ALA A 101 18.22 10.08 -6.41
N VAL A 102 19.19 10.30 -5.52
CA VAL A 102 19.55 9.34 -4.46
C VAL A 102 18.51 9.33 -3.33
N LEU A 103 18.09 10.50 -2.84
CA LEU A 103 17.14 10.56 -1.72
C LEU A 103 15.76 9.99 -2.07
N PRO A 104 15.14 10.38 -3.19
CA PRO A 104 13.87 9.78 -3.61
C PRO A 104 14.02 8.30 -3.95
N GLY A 105 15.17 7.86 -4.45
CA GLY A 105 15.47 6.45 -4.70
C GLY A 105 15.49 5.62 -3.42
N VAL A 106 16.25 6.05 -2.41
CA VAL A 106 16.34 5.35 -1.11
C VAL A 106 14.99 5.36 -0.40
N ILE A 107 14.28 6.49 -0.40
CA ILE A 107 12.96 6.58 0.23
C ILE A 107 11.88 5.84 -0.58
N GLY A 108 12.07 5.70 -1.89
CA GLY A 108 11.24 4.87 -2.76
C GLY A 108 11.34 3.37 -2.46
N LEU A 109 12.39 2.92 -1.76
CA LEU A 109 12.50 1.55 -1.25
C LEU A 109 11.62 1.30 0.00
N LEU A 110 11.09 2.36 0.62
CA LEU A 110 10.08 2.22 1.68
C LEU A 110 8.77 1.68 1.08
N PRO A 111 7.96 0.95 1.85
CA PRO A 111 6.71 0.37 1.35
C PRO A 111 5.83 1.42 0.66
N SER A 112 5.08 0.96 -0.34
CA SER A 112 4.42 1.78 -1.36
C SER A 112 3.60 2.98 -0.84
N ALA A 113 3.04 2.90 0.37
CA ALA A 113 2.31 4.01 0.99
C ALA A 113 3.22 5.22 1.29
N GLY A 114 4.45 4.97 1.75
CA GLY A 114 5.43 6.02 2.04
C GLY A 114 6.17 6.49 0.80
N GLY A 115 6.58 5.56 -0.08
CA GLY A 115 7.44 5.87 -1.23
C GLY A 115 6.91 7.01 -2.11
N ALA A 116 5.65 6.95 -2.56
CA ALA A 116 5.05 7.99 -3.40
C ALA A 116 4.77 9.30 -2.63
N ALA A 117 4.29 9.19 -1.40
CA ALA A 117 3.97 10.34 -0.57
C ALA A 117 5.24 11.15 -0.21
N PHE A 118 6.39 10.48 -0.05
CA PHE A 118 7.66 11.14 0.28
C PHE A 118 8.50 11.57 -0.92
N SER A 119 8.53 10.79 -2.00
CA SER A 119 9.37 11.09 -3.17
C SER A 119 8.94 12.37 -3.89
N ALA A 120 7.64 12.64 -4.00
CA ALA A 120 7.11 13.82 -4.68
C ALA A 120 7.57 15.18 -4.08
N PRO A 121 7.44 15.43 -2.76
CA PRO A 121 7.89 16.70 -2.17
C PRO A 121 9.42 16.85 -2.15
N LEU A 122 10.19 15.77 -2.09
CA LEU A 122 11.66 15.83 -2.14
C LEU A 122 12.17 16.40 -3.46
N VAL A 123 11.52 16.03 -4.57
CA VAL A 123 11.83 16.59 -5.90
C VAL A 123 11.44 18.06 -5.97
N GLN A 124 10.30 18.46 -5.38
CA GLN A 124 9.87 19.87 -5.36
C GLN A 124 10.77 20.77 -4.51
N SER A 125 11.19 20.33 -3.31
CA SER A 125 12.09 21.11 -2.45
C SER A 125 13.50 21.23 -3.02
N ALA A 126 13.92 20.26 -3.85
CA ALA A 126 15.21 20.25 -4.52
C ALA A 126 15.16 20.76 -5.97
N SER A 127 14.01 21.29 -6.46
CA SER A 127 13.89 22.08 -7.69
C SER A 127 13.93 23.57 -7.41
#